data_AF-A0A919U5V7-F1
#
_entry.id   AF-A0A919U5V7-F1
#
_cell.length_a   1.000
_cell.length_b   1.000
_cell.length_c   1.000
_cell.angle_alpha   90.00
_cell.angle_beta   90.00
_cell.angle_gamma   90.00
#
_symmetry.space_group_name_H-M   'P 1'
#
loop_
_entity.id
_entity.type
_entity.pdbx_description
1 polymer ?
#
loop_
_entity_poly.entity_id
_entity_poly.type
_entity_poly.pdbx_seq_one_letter_code
_entity_poly.pdbx_strand_id
1 'polypeptide(L)'
;MTWLTAGGGYEVTLSEGRIACRNAKGKLLKSVPPALKDDAVVFGLKQLQEWLGRHEAQVREQVDRWMVRSLPVPAEVLARVWADEVWRAALTDLVVAVLDDDGRWDPEEVGFLRDASGDGGGTIGIVNLDGETVRLPATRVAIPHPVQLADLDDLREFAADLGVKQSVDQLFRQTWTRGADIEPTATRVADYAGGKFAELRHLTARSSSLGYPVKGGSAICRVFEGGRTVEARSWVGSDDPYYETETGDLVFVREDGTSVPLGEVGPVAWSEGMRMAAALYAGRVVEESKEEQE
;
A
#
# COMPACT_ATOMS: atom_id res chain seq x y z
N MET A 1 23.41 4.29 -16.53
CA MET A 1 23.03 3.41 -17.67
C MET A 1 23.71 3.88 -18.95
N THR A 2 23.96 2.97 -19.88
CA THR A 2 24.75 3.19 -21.12
C THR A 2 23.83 3.45 -22.31
N TRP A 3 24.23 4.32 -23.24
CA TRP A 3 23.53 4.55 -24.52
C TRP A 3 23.76 3.38 -25.48
N LEU A 4 22.69 2.90 -26.12
CA LEU A 4 22.71 1.79 -27.07
C LEU A 4 22.40 2.30 -28.47
N THR A 5 23.14 1.87 -29.47
CA THR A 5 22.90 2.23 -30.87
C THR A 5 21.62 1.57 -31.39
N ALA A 6 20.75 2.36 -32.00
CA ALA A 6 19.58 1.93 -32.76
C ALA A 6 19.75 2.30 -34.26
N GLY A 7 18.83 1.86 -35.10
CA GLY A 7 18.81 2.16 -36.53
C GLY A 7 18.90 3.66 -36.83
N GLY A 8 19.43 4.04 -38.00
CA GLY A 8 19.43 5.44 -38.46
C GLY A 8 20.36 6.40 -37.70
N GLY A 9 21.35 5.88 -36.96
CA GLY A 9 22.30 6.70 -36.18
C GLY A 9 21.70 7.29 -34.91
N TYR A 10 20.56 6.77 -34.46
CA TYR A 10 19.99 7.12 -33.16
C TYR A 10 20.63 6.29 -32.06
N GLU A 11 20.59 6.82 -30.85
CA GLU A 11 20.93 6.08 -29.65
C GLU A 11 19.77 6.15 -28.66
N VAL A 12 19.56 5.07 -27.92
CA VAL A 12 18.50 4.93 -26.93
C VAL A 12 19.04 4.41 -25.61
N THR A 13 18.38 4.75 -24.51
CA THR A 13 18.70 4.27 -23.17
C THR A 13 17.46 4.25 -22.31
N LEU A 14 17.47 3.48 -21.22
CA LEU A 14 16.47 3.59 -20.17
C LEU A 14 16.97 4.61 -19.13
N SER A 15 16.17 5.63 -18.86
CA SER A 15 16.47 6.69 -17.89
C SER A 15 15.20 7.03 -17.13
N GLU A 16 15.24 6.98 -15.81
CA GLU A 16 14.09 7.32 -14.94
C GLU A 16 12.80 6.57 -15.35
N GLY A 17 12.94 5.27 -15.63
CA GLY A 17 11.81 4.43 -16.04
C GLY A 17 11.22 4.76 -17.42
N ARG A 18 11.92 5.55 -18.25
CA ARG A 18 11.49 5.92 -19.60
C ARG A 18 12.58 5.69 -20.63
N ILE A 19 12.18 5.36 -21.86
CA ILE A 19 13.12 5.24 -22.97
C ILE A 19 13.45 6.64 -23.48
N ALA A 20 14.68 7.08 -23.24
CA ALA A 20 15.23 8.30 -23.80
C ALA A 20 15.88 7.98 -25.15
N CYS A 21 15.79 8.92 -26.10
CA CYS A 21 16.38 8.80 -27.43
C CYS A 21 17.14 10.08 -27.78
N ARG A 22 18.31 9.92 -28.40
CA ARG A 22 19.07 11.03 -29.00
C ARG A 22 19.45 10.71 -30.45
N ASN A 23 19.58 11.75 -31.26
CA ASN A 23 19.99 11.60 -32.66
C ASN A 23 21.51 11.49 -32.82
N ALA A 24 21.98 11.31 -34.06
CA ALA A 24 23.42 11.22 -34.40
C ALA A 24 24.26 12.46 -34.00
N LYS A 25 23.63 13.60 -33.70
CA LYS A 25 24.31 14.82 -33.20
C LYS A 25 24.30 14.89 -31.66
N GLY A 26 23.86 13.82 -30.98
CA GLY A 26 23.71 13.76 -29.53
C GLY A 26 22.52 14.53 -28.96
N LYS A 27 21.64 15.10 -29.80
CA LYS A 27 20.48 15.88 -29.32
C LYS A 27 19.38 14.94 -28.82
N LEU A 28 19.00 15.11 -27.55
CA LEU A 28 17.84 14.45 -26.94
C LEU A 28 16.54 14.80 -27.65
N LEU A 29 15.70 13.80 -27.87
CA LEU A 29 14.40 13.91 -28.52
C LEU A 29 13.28 13.80 -27.48
N LYS A 30 12.12 14.37 -27.81
CA LYS A 30 10.93 14.28 -26.94
C LYS A 30 10.34 12.87 -26.86
N SER A 31 10.53 12.07 -27.91
CA SER A 31 10.04 10.70 -28.01
C SER A 31 10.91 9.88 -28.95
N VAL A 32 10.80 8.56 -28.84
CA VAL A 32 11.42 7.63 -29.78
C VAL A 32 10.73 7.79 -31.15
N PRO A 33 11.47 8.06 -32.25
CA PRO A 33 10.89 8.17 -33.58
C PRO A 33 10.09 6.94 -33.99
N PRO A 34 8.94 7.08 -34.68
CA PRO A 34 8.12 5.95 -35.14
C PRO A 34 8.88 4.95 -36.04
N ALA A 35 9.90 5.43 -36.75
CA ALA A 35 10.76 4.59 -37.59
C ALA A 35 11.56 3.53 -36.80
N LEU A 36 11.75 3.74 -35.48
CA LEU A 36 12.47 2.80 -34.61
C LEU A 36 11.53 1.89 -33.81
N LYS A 37 10.22 1.88 -34.11
CA LYS A 37 9.24 1.13 -33.29
C LYS A 37 9.52 -0.38 -33.26
N ASP A 38 10.04 -0.92 -34.37
CA ASP A 38 10.36 -2.33 -34.59
C ASP A 38 11.87 -2.61 -34.49
N ASP A 39 12.67 -1.60 -34.09
CA ASP A 39 14.09 -1.79 -33.83
C ASP A 39 14.28 -2.70 -32.60
N ALA A 40 15.13 -3.72 -32.73
CA ALA A 40 15.30 -4.74 -31.70
C ALA A 40 15.78 -4.17 -30.35
N VAL A 41 16.62 -3.12 -30.37
CA VAL A 41 17.11 -2.47 -29.14
C VAL A 41 15.99 -1.70 -28.47
N VAL A 42 15.20 -0.96 -29.25
CA VAL A 42 14.03 -0.22 -28.74
C VAL A 42 12.99 -1.19 -28.17
N PHE A 43 12.73 -2.30 -28.86
CA PHE A 43 11.81 -3.33 -28.39
C PHE A 43 12.28 -3.97 -27.08
N GLY A 44 13.56 -4.34 -26.98
CA GLY A 44 14.13 -4.90 -25.75
C GLY A 44 14.06 -3.93 -24.56
N LEU A 45 14.32 -2.63 -24.79
CA LEU A 45 14.17 -1.60 -23.75
C LEU A 45 12.73 -1.42 -23.30
N LYS A 46 11.74 -1.55 -24.20
CA LYS A 46 10.30 -1.52 -23.82
C LYS A 46 9.95 -2.70 -22.92
N GLN A 47 10.39 -3.91 -23.28
CA GLN A 47 10.15 -5.09 -22.47
C GLN A 47 10.80 -4.97 -21.08
N LEU A 48 12.02 -4.43 -21.01
CA LEU A 48 12.70 -4.17 -19.75
C LEU A 48 11.97 -3.12 -18.92
N GLN A 49 11.51 -2.02 -19.53
CA GLN A 49 10.72 -0.97 -18.88
C GLN A 49 9.43 -1.56 -18.27
N GLU A 50 8.69 -2.36 -19.03
CA GLU A 50 7.47 -3.02 -18.57
C GLU A 50 7.75 -4.02 -17.44
N TRP A 51 8.86 -4.75 -17.51
CA TRP A 51 9.27 -5.68 -16.46
C TRP A 51 9.64 -4.95 -15.17
N LEU A 52 10.42 -3.88 -15.25
CA LEU A 52 10.79 -3.04 -14.10
C LEU A 52 9.56 -2.41 -13.44
N GLY A 53 8.64 -1.85 -14.24
CA GLY A 53 7.40 -1.27 -13.71
C GLY A 53 6.52 -2.30 -13.01
N ARG A 54 6.44 -3.53 -13.52
CA ARG A 54 5.75 -4.64 -12.84
C ARG A 54 6.46 -5.04 -11.54
N HIS A 55 7.80 -5.08 -11.55
CA HIS A 55 8.58 -5.41 -10.37
C HIS A 55 8.39 -4.36 -9.26
N GLU A 56 8.51 -3.07 -9.59
CA GLU A 56 8.24 -1.95 -8.66
C GLU A 56 6.83 -2.01 -8.06
N ALA A 57 5.82 -2.35 -8.87
CA ALA A 57 4.45 -2.53 -8.37
C ALA A 57 4.34 -3.72 -7.40
N GLN A 58 4.95 -4.87 -7.74
CA GLN A 58 4.93 -6.06 -6.88
C GLN A 58 5.65 -5.84 -5.55
N VAL A 59 6.79 -5.14 -5.56
CA VAL A 59 7.55 -4.81 -4.36
C VAL A 59 6.73 -3.90 -3.44
N ARG A 60 6.14 -2.82 -3.98
CA ARG A 60 5.28 -1.93 -3.19
C ARG A 60 4.07 -2.66 -2.61
N GLU A 61 3.42 -3.52 -3.38
CA GLU A 61 2.30 -4.33 -2.89
C GLU A 61 2.75 -5.26 -1.74
N GLN A 62 3.94 -5.85 -1.84
CA GLN A 62 4.45 -6.73 -0.80
C GLN A 62 4.81 -5.98 0.48
N VAL A 63 5.34 -4.76 0.37
CA VAL A 63 5.66 -3.88 1.51
C VAL A 63 4.37 -3.36 2.16
N ASP A 64 3.39 -2.88 1.38
CA ASP A 64 2.06 -2.51 1.89
C ASP A 64 1.39 -3.69 2.61
N ARG A 65 1.54 -4.91 2.07
CA ARG A 65 1.03 -6.13 2.72
C ARG A 65 1.72 -6.42 4.05
N TRP A 66 3.03 -6.21 4.18
CA TRP A 66 3.72 -6.36 5.46
C TRP A 66 3.16 -5.40 6.51
N MET A 67 2.88 -4.15 6.12
CA MET A 67 2.28 -3.14 6.98
C MET A 67 0.83 -3.45 7.35
N VAL A 68 -0.04 -3.64 6.37
CA VAL A 68 -1.50 -3.84 6.54
C VAL A 68 -1.81 -5.12 7.31
N ARG A 69 -0.98 -6.15 7.16
CA ARG A 69 -1.15 -7.43 7.86
C ARG A 69 -0.26 -7.56 9.10
N SER A 70 0.37 -6.47 9.55
CA SER A 70 1.28 -6.45 10.70
C SER A 70 2.21 -7.67 10.73
N LEU A 71 2.72 -8.08 9.56
CA LEU A 71 3.48 -9.33 9.42
C LEU A 71 4.89 -9.09 9.92
N PRO A 72 5.35 -9.84 10.93
CA PRO A 72 6.75 -9.78 11.34
C PRO A 72 7.64 -10.21 10.18
N VAL A 73 8.54 -9.33 9.76
CA VAL A 73 9.50 -9.56 8.69
C VAL A 73 10.83 -9.96 9.33
N PRO A 74 11.39 -11.14 9.03
CA PRO A 74 12.72 -11.49 9.51
C PRO A 74 13.75 -10.46 9.00
N ALA A 75 14.65 -10.00 9.87
CA ALA A 75 15.66 -9.02 9.50
C ALA A 75 16.59 -9.53 8.39
N GLU A 76 16.83 -10.85 8.33
CA GLU A 76 17.54 -11.50 7.21
C GLU A 76 16.86 -11.31 5.85
N VAL A 77 15.52 -11.26 5.82
CA VAL A 77 14.77 -11.00 4.58
C VAL A 77 15.03 -9.57 4.14
N LEU A 78 14.94 -8.59 5.06
CA LEU A 78 15.24 -7.20 4.76
C LEU A 78 16.68 -7.04 4.24
N ALA A 79 17.65 -7.67 4.90
CA ALA A 79 19.05 -7.61 4.48
C ALA A 79 19.28 -8.17 3.07
N ARG A 80 18.63 -9.29 2.72
CA ARG A 80 18.75 -9.89 1.38
C ARG A 80 18.14 -9.01 0.29
N VAL A 81 17.00 -8.39 0.55
CA VAL A 81 16.33 -7.55 -0.45
C VAL A 81 16.92 -6.14 -0.52
N TRP A 82 17.63 -5.68 0.51
CA TRP A 82 18.23 -4.33 0.56
C TRP A 82 19.26 -4.05 -0.55
N ALA A 83 19.89 -5.10 -1.08
CA ALA A 83 20.82 -4.97 -2.20
C ALA A 83 20.11 -4.64 -3.54
N ASP A 84 18.82 -4.94 -3.65
CA ASP A 84 18.00 -4.58 -4.79
C ASP A 84 17.51 -3.14 -4.66
N GLU A 85 17.77 -2.31 -5.67
CA GLU A 85 17.47 -0.88 -5.64
C GLU A 85 15.97 -0.59 -5.52
N VAL A 86 15.11 -1.43 -6.10
CA VAL A 86 13.65 -1.29 -6.06
C VAL A 86 13.14 -1.60 -4.65
N TRP A 87 13.64 -2.66 -4.04
CA TRP A 87 13.32 -2.99 -2.65
C TRP A 87 13.83 -1.95 -1.67
N ARG A 88 15.09 -1.53 -1.81
CA ARG A 88 15.66 -0.48 -0.96
C ARG A 88 14.89 0.82 -1.08
N ALA A 89 14.53 1.25 -2.30
CA ALA A 89 13.72 2.44 -2.51
C ALA A 89 12.31 2.29 -1.91
N ALA A 90 11.75 1.07 -1.92
CA ALA A 90 10.44 0.84 -1.34
C ALA A 90 10.43 0.87 0.20
N LEU A 91 11.51 0.41 0.82
CA LEU A 91 11.66 0.23 2.27
C LEU A 91 12.29 1.41 2.99
N THR A 92 13.18 2.13 2.33
CA THR A 92 13.79 3.36 2.85
C THR A 92 12.69 4.32 3.26
N ASP A 93 12.90 5.05 4.35
CA ASP A 93 11.96 6.04 4.89
C ASP A 93 10.67 5.47 5.48
N LEU A 94 10.45 4.15 5.47
CA LEU A 94 9.39 3.55 6.26
C LEU A 94 9.75 3.57 7.74
N VAL A 95 8.77 3.86 8.57
CA VAL A 95 8.87 3.67 10.00
C VAL A 95 8.86 2.17 10.27
N VAL A 96 9.87 1.70 10.97
CA VAL A 96 10.04 0.30 11.37
C VAL A 96 10.20 0.20 12.87
N ALA A 97 9.84 -0.97 13.42
CA ALA A 97 9.99 -1.29 14.83
C ALA A 97 10.64 -2.66 14.98
N VAL A 98 11.61 -2.78 15.89
CA VAL A 98 12.20 -4.08 16.23
C VAL A 98 11.22 -4.85 17.11
N LEU A 99 10.99 -6.12 16.79
CA LEU A 99 10.10 -6.97 17.56
C LEU A 99 10.87 -7.81 18.57
N ASP A 100 10.36 -7.86 19.80
CA ASP A 100 10.78 -8.84 20.81
C ASP A 100 10.23 -10.24 20.52
N ASP A 101 10.57 -11.22 21.37
CA ASP A 101 10.15 -12.61 21.23
C ASP A 101 8.62 -12.79 21.33
N ASP A 102 7.93 -11.87 22.03
CA ASP A 102 6.48 -11.83 22.18
C ASP A 102 5.77 -11.09 21.03
N GLY A 103 6.54 -10.54 20.07
CA GLY A 103 6.03 -9.80 18.93
C GLY A 103 5.56 -8.37 19.26
N ARG A 104 6.07 -7.79 20.34
CA ARG A 104 5.87 -6.39 20.72
C ARG A 104 7.09 -5.57 20.36
N TRP A 105 6.96 -4.25 20.40
CA TRP A 105 8.09 -3.34 20.21
C TRP A 105 8.08 -2.26 21.28
N ASP A 106 9.26 -1.74 21.57
CA ASP A 106 9.43 -0.54 22.37
C ASP A 106 9.14 0.69 21.48
N PRO A 107 8.23 1.60 21.87
CA PRO A 107 8.03 2.86 21.16
C PRO A 107 9.31 3.69 20.98
N GLU A 108 10.28 3.57 21.89
CA GLU A 108 11.58 4.27 21.78
C GLU A 108 12.51 3.66 20.71
N GLU A 109 12.28 2.41 20.30
CA GLU A 109 13.02 1.70 19.25
C GLU A 109 12.30 1.74 17.88
N VAL A 110 11.55 2.81 17.65
CA VAL A 110 10.83 3.09 16.39
C VAL A 110 11.54 4.20 15.62
N GLY A 111 11.71 4.02 14.30
CA GLY A 111 12.30 5.07 13.48
C GLY A 111 12.29 4.79 11.98
N PHE A 112 12.77 5.77 11.22
CA PHE A 112 12.84 5.71 9.76
C PHE A 112 13.97 4.78 9.33
N LEU A 113 13.65 3.71 8.59
CA LEU A 113 14.63 2.76 8.08
C LEU A 113 15.58 3.44 7.10
N ARG A 114 16.88 3.39 7.41
CA ARG A 114 17.96 3.92 6.58
C ARG A 114 18.95 2.87 6.10
N ASP A 115 19.03 1.75 6.81
CA ASP A 115 19.89 0.65 6.38
C ASP A 115 19.40 -0.71 6.88
N ALA A 116 19.57 -1.74 6.06
CA ALA A 116 19.40 -3.14 6.45
C ALA A 116 20.57 -4.03 5.99
N SER A 117 21.68 -3.46 5.51
CA SER A 117 22.78 -4.21 4.87
C SER A 117 23.72 -4.92 5.84
N GLY A 118 23.29 -5.26 7.06
CA GLY A 118 24.16 -5.94 8.03
C GLY A 118 24.57 -7.33 7.56
N ASP A 119 25.88 -7.65 7.64
CA ASP A 119 26.40 -8.98 7.36
C ASP A 119 25.64 -10.04 8.20
N GLY A 120 24.91 -10.92 7.53
CA GLY A 120 24.13 -11.98 8.19
C GLY A 120 22.75 -11.58 8.72
N GLY A 121 22.26 -10.36 8.47
CA GLY A 121 20.85 -10.01 8.69
C GLY A 121 20.42 -9.79 10.14
N GLY A 122 21.32 -9.34 11.02
CA GLY A 122 21.04 -9.18 12.46
C GLY A 122 20.95 -7.74 12.98
N THR A 123 21.03 -6.72 12.13
CA THR A 123 20.89 -5.31 12.55
C THR A 123 20.14 -4.49 11.52
N ILE A 124 19.37 -3.50 12.00
CA ILE A 124 18.77 -2.46 11.17
C ILE A 124 19.28 -1.09 11.59
N GLY A 125 19.50 -0.19 10.63
CA GLY A 125 19.81 1.21 10.84
C GLY A 125 18.55 2.06 10.73
N ILE A 126 18.23 2.80 11.78
CA ILE A 126 17.12 3.74 11.81
C ILE A 126 17.60 5.16 12.09
N VAL A 127 16.76 6.14 11.76
CA VAL A 127 16.82 7.48 12.35
C VAL A 127 15.59 7.63 13.24
N ASN A 128 15.80 7.85 14.54
CA ASN A 128 14.72 8.04 15.51
C ASN A 128 14.18 9.48 15.48
N LEU A 129 13.16 9.77 16.29
CA LEU A 129 12.54 11.11 16.39
C LEU A 129 13.50 12.18 16.93
N ASP A 130 14.52 11.79 17.69
CA ASP A 130 15.58 12.69 18.16
C ASP A 130 16.58 13.07 17.05
N GLY A 131 16.44 12.46 15.85
CA GLY A 131 17.35 12.65 14.72
C GLY A 131 18.67 11.88 14.84
N GLU A 132 18.79 11.01 15.84
CA GLU A 132 19.95 10.15 16.01
C GLU A 132 19.88 8.96 15.04
N THR A 133 21.02 8.64 14.43
CA THR A 133 21.17 7.43 13.64
C THR A 133 21.59 6.28 14.55
N VAL A 134 20.71 5.29 14.71
CA VAL A 134 20.91 4.16 15.62
C VAL A 134 20.96 2.85 14.84
N ARG A 135 21.78 1.91 15.30
CA ARG A 135 21.85 0.53 14.79
C ARG A 135 21.30 -0.41 15.85
N LEU A 136 20.15 -1.00 15.57
CA LEU A 136 19.46 -1.89 16.49
C LEU A 136 19.70 -3.35 16.11
N PRO A 137 19.99 -4.25 17.06
CA PRO A 137 19.95 -5.69 16.81
C PRO A 137 18.51 -6.11 16.52
N ALA A 138 18.28 -6.88 15.47
CA ALA A 138 16.94 -7.30 15.08
C ALA A 138 16.95 -8.72 14.52
N THR A 139 16.07 -9.58 15.05
CA THR A 139 15.73 -10.87 14.42
C THR A 139 14.48 -10.71 13.56
N ARG A 140 13.54 -9.88 14.02
CA ARG A 140 12.27 -9.59 13.36
C ARG A 140 11.96 -8.11 13.48
N VAL A 141 11.35 -7.58 12.44
CA VAL A 141 10.98 -6.17 12.31
C VAL A 141 9.52 -6.10 11.88
N ALA A 142 8.78 -5.16 12.44
CA ALA A 142 7.49 -4.75 11.92
C ALA A 142 7.64 -3.49 11.07
N ILE A 143 6.79 -3.36 10.05
CA ILE A 143 6.44 -2.08 9.44
C ILE A 143 5.09 -1.72 10.06
N PRO A 144 5.03 -0.91 11.13
CA PRO A 144 3.79 -0.73 11.86
C PRO A 144 2.74 -0.03 11.01
N HIS A 145 1.49 -0.45 11.15
CA HIS A 145 0.37 0.32 10.60
C HIS A 145 0.27 1.66 11.36
N PRO A 146 -0.03 2.80 10.72
CA PRO A 146 -0.08 4.11 11.38
C PRO A 146 -0.97 4.17 12.63
N VAL A 147 -2.07 3.41 12.66
CA VAL A 147 -2.96 3.33 13.84
C VAL A 147 -2.27 2.74 15.09
N GLN A 148 -1.13 2.07 14.94
CA GLN A 148 -0.35 1.47 16.02
C GLN A 148 0.83 2.36 16.46
N LEU A 149 1.08 3.47 15.76
CA LEU A 149 2.14 4.41 16.11
C LEU A 149 1.57 5.44 17.10
N ALA A 150 2.08 5.45 18.32
CA ALA A 150 1.65 6.38 19.36
C ALA A 150 1.98 7.83 18.98
N ASP A 151 3.19 8.06 18.48
CA ASP A 151 3.72 9.37 18.12
C ASP A 151 3.60 9.63 16.60
N LEU A 152 2.46 9.23 16.01
CA LEU A 152 2.24 9.34 14.56
C LEU A 152 2.36 10.77 14.04
N ASP A 153 1.85 11.74 14.79
CA ASP A 153 1.88 13.15 14.37
C ASP A 153 3.31 13.72 14.44
N ASP A 154 4.08 13.37 15.48
CA ASP A 154 5.49 13.73 15.60
C ASP A 154 6.32 13.09 14.47
N LEU A 155 6.05 11.82 14.14
CA LEU A 155 6.67 11.13 12.99
C LEU A 155 6.34 11.82 11.66
N ARG A 156 5.11 12.35 11.49
CA ARG A 156 4.73 13.09 10.28
C ARG A 156 5.43 14.44 10.18
N GLU A 157 5.50 15.18 11.29
CA GLU A 157 6.22 16.45 11.36
C GLU A 157 7.70 16.23 11.02
N PHE A 158 8.33 15.26 11.68
CA PHE A 158 9.74 14.95 11.45
C PHE A 158 10.01 14.42 10.03
N ALA A 159 9.10 13.64 9.46
CA ALA A 159 9.18 13.21 8.06
C ALA A 159 9.15 14.41 7.09
N ALA A 160 8.33 15.42 7.36
CA ALA A 160 8.28 16.63 6.54
C ALA A 160 9.63 17.39 6.59
N ASP A 161 10.22 17.53 7.79
CA ASP A 161 11.50 18.20 7.99
C ASP A 161 12.67 17.46 7.32
N LEU A 162 12.67 16.13 7.38
CA LEU A 162 13.68 15.29 6.71
C LEU A 162 13.48 15.16 5.19
N GLY A 163 12.38 15.67 4.64
CA GLY A 163 12.03 15.49 3.23
C GLY A 163 11.79 14.03 2.86
N VAL A 164 11.31 13.23 3.82
CA VAL A 164 11.01 11.80 3.68
C VAL A 164 10.03 11.55 2.54
N LYS A 165 10.29 10.51 1.75
CA LYS A 165 9.39 10.06 0.67
C LYS A 165 9.12 8.57 0.78
N GLN A 166 7.92 8.22 1.24
CA GLN A 166 7.52 6.83 1.36
C GLN A 166 6.90 6.32 0.05
N SER A 167 7.37 5.16 -0.41
CA SER A 167 6.84 4.49 -1.61
C SER A 167 5.45 3.86 -1.38
N VAL A 168 5.15 3.58 -0.12
CA VAL A 168 3.89 3.08 0.42
C VAL A 168 3.34 4.15 1.34
N ASP A 169 2.03 4.37 1.27
CA ASP A 169 1.37 5.32 2.17
C ASP A 169 1.29 4.70 3.57
N GLN A 170 2.31 4.96 4.40
CA GLN A 170 2.33 4.53 5.80
C GLN A 170 1.92 5.70 6.70
N LEU A 171 2.69 6.79 6.72
CA LEU A 171 2.44 7.90 7.64
C LEU A 171 1.14 8.65 7.33
N PHE A 172 0.84 8.87 6.06
CA PHE A 172 -0.33 9.67 5.63
C PHE A 172 -1.55 8.83 5.27
N ARG A 173 -1.45 7.51 5.44
CA ARG A 173 -2.58 6.62 5.26
C ARG A 173 -3.67 6.98 6.23
N GLN A 174 -4.88 7.11 5.68
CA GLN A 174 -6.06 7.43 6.46
C GLN A 174 -6.33 6.32 7.48
N THR A 175 -6.49 6.71 8.74
CA THR A 175 -6.75 5.81 9.86
C THR A 175 -8.14 6.03 10.44
N TRP A 176 -8.71 4.98 11.01
CA TRP A 176 -9.91 5.04 11.83
C TRP A 176 -9.62 4.41 13.19
N THR A 177 -9.96 5.14 14.24
CA THR A 177 -9.97 4.62 15.61
C THR A 177 -11.40 4.22 15.94
N ARG A 178 -11.58 3.09 16.64
CA ARG A 178 -12.91 2.70 17.12
C ARG A 178 -13.38 3.70 18.18
N GLY A 179 -14.52 4.34 17.93
CA GLY A 179 -15.17 5.25 18.87
C GLY A 179 -15.67 4.53 20.13
N ALA A 180 -15.75 5.25 21.24
CA ALA A 180 -16.25 4.72 22.51
C ALA A 180 -17.78 4.45 22.51
N ASP A 181 -18.48 5.02 21.54
CA ASP A 181 -19.91 4.89 21.28
C ASP A 181 -20.28 3.62 20.50
N ILE A 182 -19.29 2.92 19.93
CA ILE A 182 -19.51 1.64 19.26
C ILE A 182 -19.87 0.56 20.28
N GLU A 183 -21.10 0.03 20.18
CA GLU A 183 -21.57 -1.06 21.02
C GLU A 183 -20.66 -2.30 20.85
N PRO A 184 -19.96 -2.78 21.90
CA PRO A 184 -18.94 -3.82 21.75
C PRO A 184 -19.48 -5.16 21.23
N THR A 185 -20.75 -5.45 21.51
CA THR A 185 -21.45 -6.68 21.11
C THR A 185 -22.06 -6.61 19.71
N ALA A 186 -22.09 -5.43 19.09
CA ALA A 186 -22.51 -5.28 17.71
C ALA A 186 -21.59 -6.08 16.78
N THR A 187 -22.09 -6.40 15.58
CA THR A 187 -21.38 -7.24 14.59
C THR A 187 -21.25 -6.59 13.23
N ARG A 188 -21.73 -5.35 13.08
CA ARG A 188 -21.79 -4.62 11.82
C ARG A 188 -21.65 -3.13 12.02
N VAL A 189 -21.05 -2.44 11.04
CA VAL A 189 -20.99 -0.98 10.93
C VAL A 189 -21.77 -0.56 9.69
N ALA A 190 -22.76 0.31 9.86
CA ALA A 190 -23.69 0.72 8.81
C ALA A 190 -23.36 2.10 8.19
N ASP A 191 -22.36 2.80 8.71
CA ASP A 191 -22.00 4.18 8.33
C ASP A 191 -21.77 4.38 6.82
N TYR A 192 -21.38 3.31 6.13
CA TYR A 192 -21.08 3.30 4.69
C TYR A 192 -22.03 2.40 3.89
N ALA A 193 -23.20 2.05 4.43
CA ALA A 193 -24.24 1.34 3.72
C ALA A 193 -25.12 2.29 2.87
N GLY A 194 -25.85 1.76 1.88
CA GLY A 194 -26.79 2.50 1.04
C GLY A 194 -26.14 3.37 -0.04
N GLY A 195 -24.84 3.22 -0.31
CA GLY A 195 -24.14 3.98 -1.34
C GLY A 195 -24.50 3.44 -2.73
N LYS A 196 -25.45 4.08 -3.42
CA LYS A 196 -26.01 3.61 -4.70
C LYS A 196 -25.03 3.69 -5.87
N PHE A 197 -25.08 2.67 -6.72
CA PHE A 197 -24.40 2.60 -8.01
C PHE A 197 -25.41 2.21 -9.09
N ALA A 198 -25.30 2.84 -10.26
CA ALA A 198 -26.18 2.54 -11.40
C ALA A 198 -26.09 1.07 -11.84
N GLU A 199 -24.92 0.45 -11.68
CA GLU A 199 -24.68 -0.93 -12.10
C GLU A 199 -23.68 -1.61 -11.15
N LEU A 200 -23.92 -2.88 -10.81
CA LEU A 200 -23.04 -3.70 -9.99
C LEU A 200 -21.59 -3.72 -10.49
N ARG A 201 -21.40 -3.78 -11.82
CA ARG A 201 -20.05 -3.77 -12.41
C ARG A 201 -19.23 -2.54 -12.02
N HIS A 202 -19.86 -1.39 -11.76
CA HIS A 202 -19.16 -0.17 -11.35
C HIS A 202 -18.59 -0.30 -9.94
N LEU A 203 -19.38 -0.83 -9.00
CA LEU A 203 -18.92 -1.06 -7.63
C LEU A 203 -17.87 -2.18 -7.57
N THR A 204 -18.04 -3.28 -8.32
CA THR A 204 -17.04 -4.37 -8.36
C THR A 204 -15.74 -3.93 -9.05
N ALA A 205 -15.82 -3.11 -10.11
CA ALA A 205 -14.63 -2.54 -10.76
C ALA A 205 -13.90 -1.58 -9.81
N ARG A 206 -14.64 -0.77 -9.05
CA ARG A 206 -14.07 0.09 -8.02
C ARG A 206 -13.35 -0.73 -6.94
N SER A 207 -14.00 -1.76 -6.40
CA SER A 207 -13.39 -2.68 -5.43
C SER A 207 -12.06 -3.25 -5.95
N SER A 208 -12.06 -3.74 -7.19
CA SER A 208 -10.87 -4.30 -7.84
C SER A 208 -9.77 -3.25 -8.03
N SER A 209 -10.12 -2.04 -8.47
CA SER A 209 -9.17 -0.93 -8.66
C SER A 209 -8.51 -0.46 -7.36
N LEU A 210 -9.19 -0.65 -6.23
CA LEU A 210 -8.69 -0.35 -4.88
C LEU A 210 -7.93 -1.51 -4.25
N GLY A 211 -7.80 -2.65 -4.94
CA GLY A 211 -7.09 -3.83 -4.46
C GLY A 211 -7.91 -4.75 -3.55
N TYR A 212 -9.23 -4.57 -3.46
CA TYR A 212 -10.11 -5.41 -2.66
C TYR A 212 -10.78 -6.49 -3.52
N PRO A 213 -10.40 -7.77 -3.39
CA PRO A 213 -11.04 -8.85 -4.11
C PRO A 213 -12.51 -9.00 -3.66
N VAL A 214 -13.38 -9.33 -4.62
CA VAL A 214 -14.79 -9.63 -4.36
C VAL A 214 -14.99 -11.13 -4.27
N LYS A 215 -15.60 -11.62 -3.18
CA LYS A 215 -15.95 -13.03 -2.99
C LYS A 215 -17.31 -13.12 -2.30
N GLY A 216 -18.21 -13.92 -2.86
CA GLY A 216 -19.56 -14.13 -2.30
C GLY A 216 -20.38 -12.84 -2.18
N GLY A 217 -20.18 -11.89 -3.09
CA GLY A 217 -20.87 -10.60 -3.08
C GLY A 217 -20.31 -9.57 -2.10
N SER A 218 -19.15 -9.83 -1.48
CA SER A 218 -18.47 -8.87 -0.60
C SER A 218 -17.06 -8.52 -1.10
N ALA A 219 -16.70 -7.25 -1.02
CA ALA A 219 -15.30 -6.81 -1.05
C ALA A 219 -14.60 -7.23 0.24
N ILE A 220 -13.38 -7.76 0.15
CA ILE A 220 -12.64 -8.33 1.28
C ILE A 220 -11.33 -7.58 1.52
N CYS A 221 -11.10 -7.18 2.77
CA CYS A 221 -9.79 -6.78 3.28
C CYS A 221 -9.35 -7.77 4.36
N ARG A 222 -8.23 -8.47 4.12
CA ARG A 222 -7.68 -9.48 5.04
C ARG A 222 -6.52 -8.90 5.84
N VAL A 223 -6.70 -8.82 7.15
CA VAL A 223 -5.71 -8.34 8.12
C VAL A 223 -5.27 -9.50 9.01
N PHE A 224 -3.98 -9.54 9.34
CA PHE A 224 -3.44 -10.43 10.35
C PHE A 224 -3.02 -9.59 11.55
N GLU A 225 -3.62 -9.84 12.71
CA GLU A 225 -3.45 -9.02 13.90
C GLU A 225 -3.61 -9.88 15.15
N GLY A 226 -2.71 -9.72 16.12
CA GLY A 226 -2.74 -10.51 17.36
C GLY A 226 -2.72 -12.02 17.12
N GLY A 227 -1.93 -12.48 16.14
CA GLY A 227 -1.79 -13.90 15.79
C GLY A 227 -2.98 -14.52 15.05
N ARG A 228 -3.98 -13.71 14.66
CA ARG A 228 -5.23 -14.18 14.04
C ARG A 228 -5.50 -13.45 12.73
N THR A 229 -6.11 -14.13 11.78
CA THR A 229 -6.67 -13.49 10.58
C THR A 229 -8.07 -12.98 10.89
N VAL A 230 -8.32 -11.70 10.56
CA VAL A 230 -9.66 -11.11 10.49
C VAL A 230 -9.90 -10.62 9.06
N GLU A 231 -11.07 -10.95 8.51
CA GLU A 231 -11.54 -10.42 7.24
C GLU A 231 -12.60 -9.35 7.50
N ALA A 232 -12.29 -8.11 7.12
CA ALA A 232 -13.30 -7.08 6.91
C ALA A 232 -14.02 -7.37 5.59
N ARG A 233 -15.35 -7.37 5.61
CA ARG A 233 -16.20 -7.61 4.44
C ARG A 233 -17.23 -6.51 4.32
N SER A 234 -17.27 -5.86 3.15
CA SER A 234 -18.33 -4.91 2.81
C SER A 234 -19.14 -5.49 1.66
N TRP A 235 -20.46 -5.59 1.82
CA TRP A 235 -21.34 -6.10 0.77
C TRP A 235 -21.34 -5.17 -0.44
N VAL A 236 -21.22 -5.75 -1.63
CA VAL A 236 -21.21 -5.03 -2.91
C VAL A 236 -22.29 -5.53 -3.89
N GLY A 237 -22.92 -6.67 -3.62
CA GLY A 237 -23.95 -7.29 -4.46
C GLY A 237 -23.50 -8.58 -5.15
N SER A 238 -24.47 -9.42 -5.51
CA SER A 238 -24.24 -10.71 -6.19
C SER A 238 -25.16 -10.96 -7.39
N ASP A 239 -25.90 -9.94 -7.82
CA ASP A 239 -26.89 -10.02 -8.90
C ASP A 239 -26.25 -9.84 -10.29
N ASP A 240 -27.08 -9.59 -11.30
CA ASP A 240 -26.62 -9.30 -12.66
C ASP A 240 -25.74 -8.03 -12.69
N PRO A 241 -24.57 -8.05 -13.37
CA PRO A 241 -23.65 -6.91 -13.41
C PRO A 241 -24.26 -5.58 -13.90
N TYR A 242 -25.35 -5.63 -14.66
CA TYR A 242 -26.03 -4.47 -15.24
C TYR A 242 -27.19 -3.94 -14.39
N TYR A 243 -27.48 -4.55 -13.24
CA TYR A 243 -28.50 -4.07 -12.31
C TYR A 243 -27.92 -3.10 -11.29
N GLU A 244 -28.77 -2.21 -10.81
CA GLU A 244 -28.45 -1.28 -9.72
C GLU A 244 -27.99 -2.05 -8.47
N THR A 245 -27.06 -1.47 -7.74
CA THR A 245 -26.58 -2.03 -6.47
C THR A 245 -26.28 -0.90 -5.49
N GLU A 246 -25.98 -1.26 -4.24
CA GLU A 246 -25.49 -0.33 -3.23
C GLU A 246 -24.40 -0.98 -2.37
N THR A 247 -23.59 -0.15 -1.73
CA THR A 247 -22.71 -0.63 -0.65
C THR A 247 -23.57 -1.10 0.52
N GLY A 248 -23.25 -2.24 1.13
CA GLY A 248 -23.89 -2.70 2.36
C GLY A 248 -22.99 -2.57 3.57
N ASP A 249 -23.47 -3.12 4.68
CA ASP A 249 -22.78 -3.07 5.98
C ASP A 249 -21.35 -3.62 5.90
N LEU A 250 -20.47 -3.04 6.71
CA LEU A 250 -19.17 -3.58 7.02
C LEU A 250 -19.29 -4.58 8.17
N VAL A 251 -18.84 -5.81 7.95
CA VAL A 251 -18.76 -6.84 8.98
C VAL A 251 -17.34 -7.36 9.10
N PHE A 252 -17.02 -7.93 10.26
CA PHE A 252 -15.75 -8.58 10.51
C PHE A 252 -15.97 -10.06 10.78
N VAL A 253 -15.18 -10.92 10.14
CA VAL A 253 -15.28 -12.36 10.32
C VAL A 253 -13.91 -12.99 10.51
N ARG A 254 -13.87 -14.13 11.18
CA ARG A 254 -12.70 -15.02 11.22
C ARG A 254 -12.59 -15.80 9.92
N GLU A 255 -11.48 -16.49 9.73
CA GLU A 255 -11.22 -17.30 8.52
C GLU A 255 -12.26 -18.42 8.30
N ASP A 256 -12.88 -18.91 9.38
CA ASP A 256 -13.97 -19.89 9.33
C ASP A 256 -15.35 -19.28 9.01
N GLY A 257 -15.43 -17.95 8.83
CA GLY A 257 -16.66 -17.20 8.58
C GLY A 257 -17.42 -16.78 9.83
N THR A 258 -16.94 -17.12 11.03
CA THR A 258 -17.56 -16.69 12.30
C THR A 258 -17.49 -15.17 12.45
N SER A 259 -18.63 -14.54 12.74
CA SER A 259 -18.68 -13.10 13.01
C SER A 259 -17.86 -12.72 14.24
N VAL A 260 -17.13 -11.61 14.14
CA VAL A 260 -16.34 -11.02 15.23
C VAL A 260 -17.13 -9.83 15.80
N PRO A 261 -17.43 -9.81 17.11
CA PRO A 261 -17.99 -8.63 17.77
C PRO A 261 -17.08 -7.41 17.58
N LEU A 262 -17.65 -6.23 17.37
CA LEU A 262 -16.88 -5.01 17.07
C LEU A 262 -15.87 -4.66 18.17
N GLY A 263 -16.16 -5.02 19.43
CA GLY A 263 -15.24 -4.86 20.56
C GLY A 263 -14.01 -5.78 20.50
N GLU A 264 -14.08 -6.90 19.79
CA GLU A 264 -12.98 -7.87 19.62
C GLU A 264 -12.12 -7.60 18.37
N VAL A 265 -12.57 -6.73 17.47
CA VAL A 265 -11.80 -6.34 16.28
C VAL A 265 -10.57 -5.55 16.70
N GLY A 266 -9.38 -5.93 16.25
CA GLY A 266 -8.16 -5.18 16.55
C GLY A 266 -8.08 -3.86 15.78
N PRO A 267 -7.24 -2.91 16.22
CA PRO A 267 -7.17 -1.56 15.65
C PRO A 267 -6.77 -1.54 14.16
N VAL A 268 -5.90 -2.42 13.70
CA VAL A 268 -5.52 -2.49 12.28
C VAL A 268 -6.67 -3.03 11.45
N ALA A 269 -7.29 -4.13 11.88
CA ALA A 269 -8.45 -4.70 11.18
C ALA A 269 -9.60 -3.69 11.08
N TRP A 270 -9.88 -2.98 12.19
CA TRP A 270 -10.88 -1.92 12.23
C TRP A 270 -10.56 -0.80 11.24
N SER A 271 -9.35 -0.23 11.32
CA SER A 271 -8.93 0.88 10.48
C SER A 271 -9.02 0.54 9.00
N GLU A 272 -8.50 -0.62 8.60
CA GLU A 272 -8.48 -1.04 7.20
C GLU A 272 -9.86 -1.45 6.68
N GLY A 273 -10.72 -2.02 7.53
CA GLY A 273 -12.12 -2.29 7.19
C GLY A 273 -12.91 -1.01 6.92
N MET A 274 -12.76 -0.02 7.81
CA MET A 274 -13.38 1.30 7.65
C MET A 274 -12.85 2.02 6.41
N ARG A 275 -11.53 1.96 6.15
CA ARG A 275 -10.91 2.51 4.94
C ARG A 275 -11.49 1.91 3.67
N MET A 276 -11.64 0.59 3.63
CA MET A 276 -12.26 -0.11 2.50
C MET A 276 -13.71 0.35 2.31
N ALA A 277 -14.54 0.30 3.35
CA ALA A 277 -15.95 0.65 3.27
C ALA A 277 -16.16 2.12 2.85
N ALA A 278 -15.41 3.04 3.44
CA ALA A 278 -15.40 4.46 3.08
C ALA A 278 -15.01 4.69 1.62
N ALA A 279 -13.93 4.04 1.17
CA ALA A 279 -13.46 4.17 -0.20
C ALA A 279 -14.47 3.63 -1.22
N LEU A 280 -15.15 2.52 -0.93
CA LEU A 280 -16.23 2.01 -1.77
C LEU A 280 -17.40 3.00 -1.82
N TYR A 281 -17.90 3.42 -0.65
CA TYR A 281 -19.02 4.37 -0.52
C TYR A 281 -18.77 5.72 -1.19
N ALA A 282 -17.52 6.20 -1.19
CA ALA A 282 -17.13 7.44 -1.87
C ALA A 282 -17.35 7.42 -3.39
N GLY A 283 -17.47 6.23 -4.01
CA GLY A 283 -17.74 6.09 -5.44
C GLY A 283 -19.22 6.12 -5.82
N ARG A 284 -20.13 6.23 -4.84
CA ARG A 284 -21.58 6.24 -5.08
C ARG A 284 -22.00 7.40 -5.98
N VAL A 285 -23.17 7.25 -6.60
CA VAL A 285 -23.84 8.36 -7.29
C VAL A 285 -24.23 9.41 -6.24
N VAL A 286 -23.80 10.66 -6.47
CA VAL A 286 -24.24 11.81 -5.67
C VAL A 286 -25.32 12.51 -6.47
N GLU A 287 -26.54 12.53 -5.93
CA GLU A 287 -27.61 13.36 -6.52
C GLU A 287 -27.24 14.83 -6.31
N GLU A 288 -27.11 15.60 -7.40
CA GLU A 288 -27.00 17.05 -7.30
C GLU A 288 -28.31 17.58 -6.70
N SER A 289 -28.23 18.09 -5.46
CA SER A 289 -29.33 18.81 -4.85
C SER A 289 -29.66 20.00 -5.75
N LYS A 290 -30.79 19.93 -6.45
CA LYS A 290 -31.39 21.11 -7.09
C LYS A 290 -31.65 22.11 -5.98
N GLU A 291 -30.79 23.12 -5.87
CA GLU A 291 -31.08 24.30 -5.07
C GLU A 291 -32.46 24.82 -5.51
N GLU A 292 -33.41 24.80 -4.58
CA GLU A 292 -34.70 25.42 -4.71
C GLU A 292 -34.48 26.91 -4.96
N GLN A 293 -34.61 27.33 -6.22
CA GLN A 293 -34.81 28.73 -6.56
C GLN A 293 -36.25 29.08 -6.17
N GLU A 294 -36.43 29.58 -4.95
CA GLU A 294 -37.56 30.45 -4.59
C GLU A 294 -37.26 31.91 -4.93
#